data_AF-A0AAN8EDV3-F1
#
_entry.id   AF-A0AAN8EDV3-F1
#
_cell.length_a   1.000
_cell.length_b   1.000
_cell.length_c   1.000
_cell.angle_alpha   90.00
_cell.angle_beta   90.00
_cell.angle_gamma   90.00
#
_symmetry.space_group_name_H-M   'P 1'
#
loop_
_entity.id
_entity.type
_entity.pdbx_description
1 polymer ?
#
loop_
_entity_poly.entity_id
_entity_poly.type
_entity_poly.pdbx_seq_one_letter_code
_entity_poly.pdbx_strand_id
1 'polypeptide(L)'
;MIAFVKEAEALMEKGQLDRLKNDEARITQLIRGFSSSWKQSVEAMSQDVMRSFTNFKNGTSIIQGALTQLIQYYHGFHKVLNQPSFRSLAVRSELINLHHLMVEVKKHKPNF
;
A
#
# COMPACT_ATOMS: atom_id res chain seq x y z
N MET A 1 -4.31 -3.78 -4.88
CA MET A 1 -3.59 -2.48 -4.89
C MET A 1 -2.42 -2.47 -5.85
N ILE A 2 -1.42 -3.34 -5.69
CA ILE A 2 -0.19 -3.36 -6.52
C ILE A 2 -0.48 -3.34 -8.03
N ALA A 3 -1.38 -4.23 -8.50
CA ALA A 3 -1.74 -4.29 -9.92
C ALA A 3 -2.34 -2.97 -10.44
N PHE A 4 -3.20 -2.32 -9.65
CA PHE A 4 -3.77 -1.02 -10.00
C PHE A 4 -2.69 0.06 -10.07
N VAL A 5 -1.76 0.10 -9.10
CA VAL A 5 -0.66 1.08 -9.10
C VAL A 5 0.19 0.93 -10.35
N LYS A 6 0.62 -0.29 -10.69
CA LYS A 6 1.42 -0.55 -11.89
C LYS A 6 0.68 -0.16 -13.19
N GLU A 7 -0.60 -0.51 -13.29
CA GLU A 7 -1.45 -0.15 -14.42
C GLU A 7 -1.58 1.38 -14.55
N ALA A 8 -1.89 2.06 -13.45
CA ALA A 8 -2.08 3.49 -13.42
C ALA A 8 -0.78 4.26 -13.68
N GLU A 9 0.36 3.80 -13.17
CA GLU A 9 1.68 4.35 -13.47
C GLU A 9 2.00 4.24 -14.97
N ALA A 10 1.78 3.05 -15.57
CA ALA A 10 2.00 2.86 -17.01
C ALA A 10 1.07 3.73 -17.88
N LEU A 11 -0.18 3.96 -17.44
CA LEU A 11 -1.11 4.86 -18.13
C LEU A 11 -0.73 6.34 -17.93
N MET A 12 -0.22 6.70 -16.76
CA MET A 12 0.28 8.05 -16.45
C MET A 12 1.49 8.39 -17.33
N GLU A 13 2.44 7.47 -17.50
CA GLU A 13 3.60 7.64 -18.40
C GLU A 13 3.18 7.85 -19.87
N LYS A 14 2.04 7.29 -20.28
CA LYS A 14 1.49 7.42 -21.63
C LYS A 14 0.53 8.61 -21.78
N GLY A 15 0.25 9.36 -20.72
CA GLY A 15 -0.75 10.43 -20.72
C GLY A 15 -2.20 9.94 -20.90
N GLN A 16 -2.48 8.68 -20.58
CA GLN A 16 -3.78 8.02 -20.78
C GLN A 16 -4.53 7.72 -19.48
N LEU A 17 -4.22 8.46 -18.42
CA LEU A 17 -4.78 8.21 -17.07
C LEU A 17 -6.30 8.35 -17.03
N ASP A 18 -6.90 9.11 -17.95
CA ASP A 18 -8.34 9.28 -18.07
C ASP A 18 -9.11 7.98 -18.33
N ARG A 19 -8.43 6.94 -18.82
CA ARG A 19 -9.01 5.59 -18.97
C ARG A 19 -9.47 4.98 -17.64
N LEU A 20 -8.89 5.42 -16.52
CA LEU A 20 -9.24 4.97 -15.18
C LEU A 20 -10.33 5.83 -14.50
N LYS A 21 -10.89 6.85 -15.17
CA LYS A 21 -11.93 7.70 -14.56
C LYS A 21 -13.19 6.93 -14.15
N ASN A 22 -13.51 5.87 -14.89
CA ASN A 22 -14.69 5.04 -14.63
C ASN A 22 -14.43 3.92 -13.59
N ASP A 23 -13.19 3.78 -13.10
CA ASP A 23 -12.80 2.76 -12.12
C ASP A 23 -13.11 3.18 -10.67
N GLU A 24 -14.01 4.15 -10.44
CA GLU A 24 -14.34 4.67 -9.12
C GLU A 24 -14.72 3.57 -8.12
N ALA A 25 -15.52 2.59 -8.54
CA ALA A 25 -15.91 1.46 -7.68
C ALA A 25 -14.70 0.62 -7.25
N ARG A 26 -13.77 0.35 -8.19
CA ARG A 26 -12.52 -0.38 -7.93
C ARG A 26 -11.61 0.41 -7.00
N ILE A 27 -11.45 1.72 -7.24
CA ILE A 27 -10.66 2.62 -6.39
C ILE A 27 -11.24 2.66 -4.97
N THR A 28 -12.56 2.77 -4.84
CA THR A 28 -13.26 2.79 -3.55
C THR A 28 -13.04 1.51 -2.77
N GLN A 29 -13.19 0.35 -3.43
CA GLN A 29 -12.91 -0.95 -2.83
C GLN A 29 -11.45 -1.07 -2.38
N LEU A 30 -10.50 -0.55 -3.17
CA LEU A 30 -9.08 -0.57 -2.81
C LEU A 30 -8.78 0.29 -1.58
N ILE A 31 -9.34 1.50 -1.49
CA ILE A 31 -9.11 2.40 -0.35
C ILE A 31 -9.71 1.81 0.92
N ARG A 32 -11.00 1.45 0.90
CA ARG A 32 -11.72 0.93 2.06
C ARG A 32 -11.21 -0.45 2.48
N GLY A 33 -10.99 -1.32 1.50
CA GLY A 33 -10.45 -2.66 1.74
C GLY A 33 -9.08 -2.58 2.39
N PHE A 34 -8.17 -1.77 1.82
CA PHE A 34 -6.87 -1.54 2.44
C PHE A 34 -7.00 -0.98 3.85
N SER A 35 -7.82 0.06 4.03
CA SER A 35 -8.01 0.73 5.33
C SER A 35 -8.47 -0.23 6.43
N SER A 36 -9.35 -1.17 6.09
CA SER A 36 -9.89 -2.14 7.03
C SER A 36 -8.92 -3.26 7.44
N SER A 37 -7.99 -3.67 6.56
CA SER A 37 -7.25 -4.92 6.76
C SER A 37 -5.75 -4.77 6.97
N TRP A 38 -5.14 -3.65 6.55
CA TRP A 38 -3.67 -3.54 6.47
C TRP A 38 -2.95 -3.80 7.80
N LYS A 39 -3.48 -3.29 8.93
CA LYS A 39 -2.87 -3.48 10.25
C LYS A 39 -2.82 -4.96 10.63
N GLN A 40 -3.96 -5.63 10.50
CA GLN A 40 -4.08 -7.05 10.80
C GLN A 40 -3.20 -7.90 9.89
N SER A 41 -3.12 -7.56 8.60
CA SER A 41 -2.25 -8.27 7.65
C SER A 41 -0.76 -8.08 7.98
N VAL A 42 -0.35 -6.89 8.42
CA VAL A 42 1.03 -6.61 8.86
C VAL A 42 1.38 -7.41 10.12
N GLU A 43 0.48 -7.44 11.11
CA GLU A 43 0.68 -8.23 12.33
C GLU A 43 0.76 -9.73 12.04
N ALA A 44 -0.18 -10.27 11.25
CA ALA A 44 -0.18 -11.68 10.86
C ALA A 44 1.11 -12.06 10.12
N MET A 45 1.57 -11.24 9.17
CA MET A 45 2.83 -11.45 8.47
C MET A 45 4.03 -11.46 9.43
N SER A 46 4.03 -10.56 10.42
CA SER A 46 5.09 -10.54 11.45
C SER A 46 5.13 -11.84 12.24
N GLN A 47 3.97 -12.31 12.70
CA GLN A 47 3.86 -13.56 13.44
C GLN A 47 4.27 -14.78 12.59
N ASP A 48 3.86 -14.83 11.33
CA ASP A 48 4.19 -15.94 10.43
C ASP A 48 5.70 -16.00 10.14
N VAL A 49 6.35 -14.85 9.95
CA VAL A 49 7.81 -14.78 9.79
C VAL A 49 8.52 -15.26 11.06
N MET A 50 8.08 -14.80 12.25
CA MET A 50 8.68 -15.23 13.51
C MET A 50 8.52 -16.75 13.75
N ARG A 51 7.41 -17.35 13.31
CA ARG A 51 7.18 -18.80 13.40
C ARG A 51 7.97 -19.60 12.38
N SER A 52 8.13 -19.07 11.17
CA SER A 52 8.69 -19.81 10.02
C SER A 52 10.22 -19.74 9.93
N PHE A 53 10.83 -18.69 10.50
CA PHE A 53 12.26 -18.45 10.38
C PHE A 53 12.93 -18.44 11.76
N THR A 54 13.53 -19.57 12.15
CA THR A 54 14.38 -19.67 13.35
C THR A 54 15.66 -18.85 13.24
N ASN A 55 16.15 -18.61 12.01
CA ASN A 55 17.22 -17.65 11.76
C ASN A 55 16.66 -16.22 11.80
N PHE A 56 16.98 -15.52 12.87
CA PHE A 56 16.48 -14.19 13.16
C PHE A 56 16.82 -13.14 12.08
N LYS A 57 18.02 -13.23 11.49
CA LYS A 57 18.49 -12.31 10.45
C LYS A 57 17.72 -12.48 9.13
N ASN A 58 17.44 -13.73 8.76
CA ASN A 58 16.68 -14.05 7.55
C ASN A 58 15.22 -13.60 7.68
N GLY A 59 14.57 -13.93 8.81
CA GLY A 59 13.20 -13.47 9.08
C GLY A 59 13.09 -11.94 9.06
N THR A 60 14.03 -11.25 9.72
CA THR A 60 14.11 -9.79 9.72
C THR A 60 14.25 -9.19 8.31
N SER A 61 15.10 -9.79 7.46
CA SER A 61 15.29 -9.30 6.09
C SER A 61 14.02 -9.47 5.24
N ILE A 62 13.30 -10.57 5.41
CA ILE A 62 12.04 -10.86 4.70
C ILE A 62 10.95 -9.87 5.10
N ILE A 63 10.71 -9.69 6.41
CA ILE A 63 9.68 -8.77 6.89
C ILE A 63 10.03 -7.33 6.50
N GLN A 64 11.30 -6.92 6.61
CA GLN A 64 11.74 -5.59 6.19
C GLN A 64 11.50 -5.36 4.69
N GLY A 65 11.80 -6.35 3.85
CA GLY A 65 11.53 -6.29 2.40
C GLY A 65 10.04 -6.11 2.11
N ALA A 66 9.18 -6.92 2.72
CA ALA A 66 7.74 -6.85 2.53
C ALA A 66 7.14 -5.52 3.00
N LEU A 67 7.54 -5.04 4.18
CA LEU A 67 7.10 -3.75 4.74
C LEU A 67 7.59 -2.56 3.90
N THR A 68 8.81 -2.63 3.37
CA THR A 68 9.33 -1.62 2.45
C THR A 68 8.49 -1.57 1.17
N GLN A 69 8.20 -2.74 0.59
CA GLN A 69 7.40 -2.84 -0.63
C GLN A 69 5.97 -2.34 -0.42
N LEU A 70 5.37 -2.60 0.74
CA LEU A 70 4.07 -2.08 1.15
C LEU A 70 4.05 -0.55 1.15
N ILE A 71 5.03 0.08 1.79
CA ILE A 71 5.15 1.55 1.84
C ILE A 71 5.33 2.13 0.43
N GLN A 72 6.20 1.54 -0.39
CA GLN A 72 6.45 1.99 -1.76
C GLN A 72 5.19 1.95 -2.62
N TYR A 73 4.45 0.84 -2.61
CA TYR A 73 3.22 0.75 -3.40
C TYR A 73 2.11 1.63 -2.85
N TYR A 74 2.01 1.81 -1.53
CA TYR A 74 1.04 2.74 -0.96
C TYR A 74 1.36 4.20 -1.31
N HIS A 75 2.65 4.56 -1.34
CA HIS A 75 3.09 5.86 -1.84
C HIS A 75 2.74 6.06 -3.32
N GLY A 76 3.01 5.07 -4.17
CA GLY A 76 2.61 5.08 -5.58
C GLY A 76 1.09 5.24 -5.75
N PHE A 77 0.31 4.53 -4.92
CA PHE A 77 -1.14 4.67 -4.87
C PHE A 77 -1.59 6.09 -4.52
N HIS A 78 -0.98 6.71 -3.50
CA HIS A 78 -1.21 8.12 -3.16
C HIS A 78 -0.87 9.07 -4.32
N LYS A 79 0.28 8.85 -4.97
CA LYS A 79 0.73 9.66 -6.11
C LYS A 79 -0.25 9.59 -7.28
N VAL A 80 -0.73 8.39 -7.61
CA VAL A 80 -1.74 8.16 -8.66
C VAL A 80 -3.04 8.87 -8.30
N LEU A 81 -3.56 8.68 -7.09
CA LEU A 81 -4.84 9.29 -6.69
C LEU A 81 -4.76 10.81 -6.52
N ASN A 82 -3.57 11.38 -6.38
CA ASN A 82 -3.37 12.83 -6.37
C ASN A 82 -3.42 13.48 -7.76
N GLN A 83 -3.48 12.70 -8.85
CA GLN A 83 -3.60 13.23 -10.20
C GLN A 83 -4.94 13.96 -10.42
N PRO A 84 -4.98 14.96 -11.32
CA PRO A 84 -6.20 15.73 -11.60
C PRO A 84 -7.40 14.87 -12.01
N SER A 85 -7.16 13.78 -12.75
CA SER A 85 -8.21 12.85 -13.21
C SER A 85 -9.03 12.22 -12.08
N PHE A 86 -8.51 12.22 -10.84
CA PHE A 86 -9.19 11.66 -9.66
C PHE A 86 -9.58 12.73 -8.62
N ARG A 87 -9.53 14.03 -8.95
CA ARG A 87 -9.79 15.11 -7.98
C ARG A 87 -11.21 15.14 -7.43
N SER A 88 -12.18 14.67 -8.21
CA SER A 88 -13.59 14.62 -7.83
C SER A 88 -13.95 13.42 -6.94
N LEU A 89 -13.06 12.44 -6.76
CA LEU A 89 -13.35 11.23 -5.99
C LEU A 89 -13.40 11.54 -4.49
N ALA A 90 -14.61 11.55 -3.91
CA ALA A 90 -14.83 11.83 -2.48
C ALA A 90 -14.10 10.84 -1.55
N VAL A 91 -14.00 9.57 -1.99
CA VAL A 91 -13.33 8.49 -1.24
C VAL A 91 -11.84 8.76 -0.96
N ARG A 92 -11.21 9.70 -1.67
CA ARG A 92 -9.82 10.11 -1.39
C ARG A 92 -9.64 10.63 0.04
N SER A 93 -10.69 11.21 0.63
CA SER A 93 -10.67 11.66 2.03
C SER A 93 -10.48 10.50 3.02
N GLU A 94 -10.79 9.27 2.62
CA GLU A 94 -10.64 8.04 3.42
C GLU A 94 -9.24 7.42 3.31
N LEU A 95 -8.34 8.01 2.51
CA LEU A 95 -6.96 7.52 2.40
C LEU A 95 -6.25 7.63 3.74
N ILE A 96 -5.66 6.51 4.16
CA ILE A 96 -4.75 6.52 5.30
C ILE A 96 -3.58 7.45 5.00
N ASN A 97 -3.25 8.28 5.97
CA ASN A 97 -2.09 9.15 5.89
C ASN A 97 -0.80 8.30 5.78
N LEU A 98 0.03 8.60 4.77
CA LEU A 98 1.27 7.85 4.53
C LEU A 98 2.21 7.86 5.75
N HIS A 99 2.30 8.98 6.46
CA HIS A 99 3.14 9.07 7.66
C HIS A 99 2.62 8.15 8.77
N HIS A 100 1.30 8.12 9.00
CA HIS A 100 0.68 7.19 9.95
C HIS A 100 1.00 5.73 9.58
N LEU A 101 0.83 5.36 8.30
CA LEU A 101 1.22 4.03 7.82
C LEU A 101 2.69 3.71 8.12
N MET A 102 3.60 4.63 7.80
CA MET A 102 5.03 4.46 8.04
C MET A 102 5.38 4.29 9.51
N VAL A 103 4.76 5.07 10.41
CA VAL A 103 4.99 5.00 11.86
C VAL A 103 4.53 3.65 12.41
N GLU A 104 3.36 3.18 12.01
CA GLU A 104 2.83 1.89 12.45
C GLU A 104 3.68 0.74 11.90
N VAL A 105 4.03 0.77 10.62
CA VAL A 105 4.92 -0.24 9.99
C VAL A 105 6.29 -0.29 10.67
N LYS A 106 6.83 0.86 11.13
CA LYS A 106 8.09 0.90 11.89
C LYS A 106 8.03 0.14 13.21
N LYS A 107 6.85 -0.03 13.84
CA LYS A 107 6.71 -0.81 15.08
C LYS A 107 6.97 -2.30 14.89
N HIS A 108 6.74 -2.81 13.68
CA HIS A 108 7.00 -4.20 13.33
C HIS A 108 8.40 -4.43 12.78
N LYS A 109 9.25 -3.40 12.73
CA LYS A 109 10.67 -3.61 12.42
C LYS A 109 11.35 -4.24 13.64
N PRO A 110 12.06 -5.36 13.46
CA PRO A 110 12.87 -5.93 14.53
C PRO A 110 13.94 -4.93 14.97
N ASN A 111 14.01 -4.61 16.27
CA ASN A 111 15.10 -3.86 16.89
C ASN A 111 16.20 -4.86 17.28
N PHE A 112 17.10 -5.20 16.36
CA PHE A 112 18.24 -6.07 16.62
C PHE A 112 19.50 -5.51 15.99
#